data_AF-C7Q440-F1
#
_entry.id   AF-C7Q440-F1
#
_cell.length_a   1.000
_cell.length_b   1.000
_cell.length_c   1.000
_cell.angle_alpha   90.00
_cell.angle_beta   90.00
_cell.angle_gamma   90.00
#
_symmetry.space_group_name_H-M   'P 1'
#
loop_
_entity.id
_entity.type
_entity.pdbx_description
1 polymer ?
#
loop_
_entity_poly.entity_id
_entity_poly.type
_entity_poly.pdbx_seq_one_letter_code
_entity_poly.pdbx_strand_id
1 'polypeptide(L)'
;MVQVLLLCGSVRKGSSNEAMLRLVQEVVGEPDGAVASAVFYEGLGDLPHFNPDLDTDPLPEAVAGLRNAIADADAVLICTPEYAGTLPGSFKNLLDWTVGGTEICDKPTGWINAANPGRGEGAIATLRTVLEYTGAAIVEDACVRIALADPDARKNIGAVLEALR
;
A
#
# COMPACT_ATOMS: atom_id res chain seq x y z
N MET A 1 -16.55 10.52 3.69
CA MET A 1 -15.23 11.10 3.44
C MET A 1 -14.27 9.93 3.36
N VAL A 2 -13.31 9.97 2.44
CA VAL A 2 -12.47 8.82 2.06
C VAL A 2 -11.51 8.42 3.17
N GLN A 3 -11.46 7.12 3.49
CA GLN A 3 -10.45 6.49 4.32
C GLN A 3 -9.43 5.75 3.44
N VAL A 4 -8.14 6.07 3.62
CA VAL A 4 -7.05 5.43 2.87
C VAL A 4 -6.32 4.42 3.75
N LEU A 5 -6.20 3.17 3.31
CA LEU A 5 -5.34 2.18 3.94
C LEU A 5 -3.90 2.34 3.44
N LEU A 6 -2.96 2.50 4.35
CA LEU A 6 -1.53 2.59 4.05
C LEU A 6 -0.86 1.24 4.23
N LEU A 7 -0.25 0.73 3.16
CA LEU A 7 0.46 -0.55 3.14
C LEU A 7 1.96 -0.34 2.91
N CYS A 8 2.76 -0.58 3.95
CA CYS A 8 4.22 -0.54 3.85
C CYS A 8 4.75 -1.90 3.38
N GLY A 9 5.56 -1.93 2.32
CA GLY A 9 6.19 -3.16 1.83
C GLY A 9 7.39 -3.65 2.64
N SER A 10 7.74 -2.98 3.73
CA SER A 10 8.93 -3.30 4.54
C SER A 10 8.54 -3.63 5.98
N VAL A 11 9.03 -4.77 6.49
CA VAL A 11 8.96 -5.14 7.92
C VAL A 11 10.08 -4.53 8.76
N ARG A 12 11.04 -3.83 8.13
CA ARG A 12 12.17 -3.22 8.82
C ARG A 12 11.69 -1.94 9.52
N LYS A 13 11.83 -1.89 10.85
CA LYS A 13 11.62 -0.66 11.63
C LYS A 13 12.46 0.50 11.11
N GLY A 14 11.86 1.67 10.93
CA GLY A 14 12.54 2.85 10.43
C GLY A 14 12.91 2.75 8.96
N SER A 15 12.15 1.99 8.17
CA SER A 15 12.28 1.98 6.72
C SER A 15 11.94 3.37 6.16
N SER A 16 12.61 3.78 5.08
CA SER A 16 12.23 5.01 4.37
C SER A 16 10.81 4.96 3.81
N ASN A 17 10.30 3.77 3.50
CA ASN A 17 8.94 3.56 3.02
C ASN A 17 7.91 3.73 4.15
N GLU A 18 8.26 3.27 5.35
CA GLU A 18 7.48 3.52 6.56
C GLU A 18 7.45 5.04 6.84
N ALA A 19 8.61 5.70 6.82
CA ALA A 19 8.70 7.15 7.02
C ALA A 19 7.88 7.95 6.00
N MET A 20 7.86 7.52 4.73
CA MET A 20 7.02 8.14 3.70
C MET A 20 5.53 8.00 4.02
N LEU A 21 5.06 6.82 4.41
CA LEU A 21 3.66 6.62 4.78
C LEU A 21 3.27 7.32 6.09
N ARG A 22 4.20 7.48 7.04
CA ARG A 22 3.96 8.33 8.22
C ARG A 22 3.83 9.81 7.83
N LEU A 23 4.63 10.29 6.87
CA LEU A 23 4.46 11.63 6.30
C LEU A 23 3.10 11.79 5.59
N VAL A 24 2.59 10.74 4.93
CA VAL A 24 1.21 10.74 4.40
C VAL A 24 0.19 10.96 5.52
N GLN A 25 0.30 10.26 6.65
CA GLN A 25 -0.61 10.45 7.78
C GLN A 25 -0.55 11.88 8.34
N GLU A 26 0.64 12.48 8.39
CA GLU A 26 0.78 13.88 8.80
C GLU A 26 0.05 14.84 7.86
N VAL A 27 0.18 14.65 6.54
CA VAL A 27 -0.51 15.49 5.53
C VAL A 27 -2.04 15.33 5.62
N VAL A 28 -2.54 14.12 5.86
CA VAL A 28 -3.98 13.89 6.07
C VAL A 28 -4.51 14.58 7.33
N GLY A 29 -3.67 14.74 8.36
CA GLY A 29 -4.03 15.45 9.58
C GLY A 29 -4.08 16.97 9.45
N GLU A 30 -3.66 17.53 8.32
CA GLU A 30 -3.73 18.97 8.06
C GLU A 30 -5.20 19.42 7.82
N PRO A 31 -5.58 20.64 8.25
CA PRO A 31 -6.92 21.17 7.98
C PRO A 31 -7.23 21.20 6.48
N ASP A 32 -8.49 20.90 6.13
CA ASP A 32 -8.97 20.84 4.72
C ASP A 32 -8.27 19.77 3.85
N GLY A 33 -7.71 18.73 4.47
CA GLY A 33 -7.14 17.59 3.75
C GLY A 33 -8.13 16.88 2.80
N ALA A 34 -7.61 16.39 1.68
CA ALA A 34 -8.35 15.72 0.61
C ALA A 34 -9.19 14.52 1.07
N VAL A 35 -8.70 13.80 2.07
CA VAL A 35 -9.26 12.55 2.62
C VAL A 35 -9.47 12.70 4.13
N ALA A 36 -10.39 11.92 4.71
CA ALA A 36 -10.72 12.03 6.13
C ALA A 36 -9.71 11.36 7.06
N SER A 37 -9.13 10.25 6.64
CA SER A 37 -8.19 9.50 7.47
C SER A 37 -7.27 8.63 6.62
N ALA A 38 -6.08 8.37 7.19
CA ALA A 38 -5.14 7.39 6.66
C ALA A 38 -4.76 6.40 7.77
N VAL A 39 -5.10 5.13 7.57
CA VAL A 39 -4.90 4.04 8.54
C VAL A 39 -3.68 3.23 8.15
N PHE A 40 -2.72 3.10 9.04
CA PHE A 40 -1.50 2.33 8.77
C PHE A 40 -1.72 0.86 9.12
N TYR A 41 -1.51 -0.05 8.17
CA TYR A 41 -1.56 -1.50 8.43
C TYR A 41 -0.24 -1.99 9.04
N GLU A 42 -0.29 -2.52 10.26
CA GLU A 42 0.90 -2.96 11.00
C GLU A 42 1.12 -4.49 10.96
N GLY A 43 0.12 -5.26 10.49
CA GLY A 43 0.12 -6.72 10.55
C GLY A 43 0.93 -7.45 9.47
N LEU A 44 1.77 -6.76 8.67
CA LEU A 44 2.54 -7.40 7.58
C LEU A 44 3.44 -8.53 8.10
N GLY A 45 4.06 -8.34 9.27
CA GLY A 45 4.98 -9.31 9.86
C GLY A 45 4.31 -10.55 10.43
N ASP A 46 2.99 -10.50 10.65
CA ASP A 46 2.21 -11.54 11.32
C ASP A 46 1.49 -12.48 10.32
N LEU A 47 1.51 -12.13 9.04
CA LEU A 47 0.87 -12.93 8.00
C LEU A 47 1.60 -14.27 7.83
N PRO A 48 0.89 -15.41 7.90
CA PRO A 48 1.48 -16.70 7.55
C PRO A 48 1.87 -16.71 6.07
N HIS A 49 2.73 -17.66 5.69
CA HIS A 49 2.97 -17.92 4.28
C HIS A 49 1.66 -18.27 3.58
N PHE A 50 1.42 -17.68 2.41
CA PHE A 50 0.24 -17.96 1.62
C PHE A 50 0.11 -19.46 1.39
N ASN A 51 -1.04 -19.99 1.81
CA ASN A 51 -1.41 -21.36 1.61
C ASN A 51 -2.91 -21.41 1.29
N PRO A 52 -3.32 -21.75 0.05
CA PRO A 52 -4.72 -21.78 -0.33
C PRO A 52 -5.54 -22.80 0.47
N ASP A 53 -4.92 -23.82 1.07
CA ASP A 53 -5.61 -24.76 1.96
C ASP A 53 -6.10 -24.08 3.26
N LEU A 54 -5.51 -22.94 3.63
CA LEU A 54 -5.90 -22.12 4.78
C LEU A 54 -6.84 -20.98 4.39
N ASP A 55 -7.15 -20.78 3.10
CA ASP A 55 -8.14 -19.80 2.63
C ASP A 55 -9.56 -20.40 2.68
N THR A 56 -9.95 -20.82 3.88
CA THR A 56 -11.26 -21.39 4.19
C THR A 56 -11.73 -20.89 5.54
N ASP A 57 -13.04 -20.86 5.77
CA ASP A 57 -13.56 -20.42 7.06
C ASP A 57 -13.35 -21.46 8.17
N PRO A 58 -12.85 -21.05 9.36
CA PRO A 58 -12.39 -19.70 9.70
C PRO A 58 -10.97 -19.40 9.18
N LEU A 59 -10.76 -18.19 8.65
CA LEU A 59 -9.44 -17.72 8.23
C LEU A 59 -8.47 -17.58 9.43
N PRO A 60 -7.14 -17.70 9.21
CA PRO A 60 -6.15 -17.26 10.19
C PRO A 60 -6.39 -15.80 10.59
N GLU A 61 -6.26 -15.49 11.88
CA GLU A 61 -6.62 -14.18 12.45
C GLU A 61 -5.92 -13.00 11.74
N ALA A 62 -4.62 -13.12 11.46
CA ALA A 62 -3.88 -12.08 10.74
C ALA A 62 -4.38 -11.87 9.29
N VAL A 63 -4.82 -12.95 8.63
CA VAL A 63 -5.36 -12.89 7.27
C VAL A 63 -6.74 -12.23 7.27
N ALA A 64 -7.60 -12.60 8.23
CA ALA A 64 -8.89 -11.93 8.43
C ALA A 64 -8.70 -10.43 8.72
N GLY A 65 -7.72 -10.07 9.56
CA GLY A 65 -7.36 -8.69 9.85
C GLY A 65 -6.94 -7.90 8.61
N LEU A 66 -6.12 -8.49 7.73
CA LEU A 66 -5.75 -7.90 6.45
C LEU A 66 -6.98 -7.65 5.56
N ARG A 67 -7.79 -8.68 5.33
CA ARG A 67 -8.96 -8.58 4.44
C ARG A 67 -9.98 -7.56 4.95
N ASN A 68 -10.21 -7.53 6.26
CA ASN A 68 -11.06 -6.52 6.89
C ASN A 68 -10.50 -5.10 6.71
N ALA A 69 -9.20 -4.90 6.91
CA ALA A 69 -8.59 -3.58 6.73
C ALA A 69 -8.72 -3.07 5.28
N ILE A 70 -8.61 -3.96 4.29
CA ILE A 70 -8.82 -3.61 2.87
C ILE A 70 -10.31 -3.32 2.60
N ALA A 71 -11.21 -4.13 3.16
CA ALA A 71 -12.64 -3.98 3.00
C ALA A 71 -13.16 -2.66 3.60
N ASP A 72 -12.69 -2.28 4.78
CA ASP A 72 -13.11 -1.08 5.53
C ASP A 72 -12.59 0.23 4.92
N ALA A 73 -11.52 0.17 4.12
CA ALA A 73 -10.94 1.36 3.49
C ALA A 73 -11.65 1.70 2.17
N ASP A 74 -11.69 2.97 1.81
CA ASP A 74 -12.20 3.42 0.51
C ASP A 74 -11.14 3.32 -0.59
N ALA A 75 -9.86 3.49 -0.23
CA ALA A 75 -8.71 3.41 -1.13
C ALA A 75 -7.48 2.80 -0.45
N VAL A 76 -6.51 2.34 -1.24
CA VAL A 76 -5.23 1.78 -0.77
C VAL A 76 -4.06 2.59 -1.32
N LEU A 77 -3.10 2.93 -0.46
CA LEU A 77 -1.85 3.56 -0.84
C LEU A 77 -0.66 2.72 -0.39
N ILE A 78 0.17 2.33 -1.35
CA ILE A 78 1.30 1.43 -1.14
C ILE A 78 2.62 2.20 -1.16
N CYS A 79 3.54 1.88 -0.25
CA CYS A 79 4.94 2.30 -0.37
C CYS A 79 5.84 1.11 -0.06
N THR A 80 6.57 0.62 -1.07
CA THR A 80 7.36 -0.62 -0.96
C THR A 80 8.81 -0.41 -1.42
N PRO A 81 9.80 -0.95 -0.70
CA PRO A 81 11.15 -1.03 -1.21
C PRO A 81 11.26 -2.04 -2.36
N GLU A 82 12.44 -2.10 -2.97
CA GLU A 82 12.84 -3.15 -3.89
C GLU A 82 13.91 -4.03 -3.23
N TYR A 83 13.63 -5.33 -3.15
CA TYR A 83 14.58 -6.33 -2.65
C TYR A 83 14.85 -7.35 -3.75
N ALA A 84 16.14 -7.62 -4.00
CA ALA A 84 16.60 -8.49 -5.08
C ALA A 84 16.01 -8.15 -6.47
N GLY A 85 15.72 -6.87 -6.73
CA GLY A 85 15.21 -6.38 -8.01
C GLY A 85 13.69 -6.52 -8.20
N THR A 86 12.92 -6.89 -7.17
CA THR A 86 11.47 -7.04 -7.25
C THR A 86 10.79 -6.69 -5.91
N LEU A 87 9.49 -6.98 -5.81
CA LEU A 87 8.70 -6.85 -4.59
C LEU A 87 9.33 -7.66 -3.44
N PRO A 88 9.33 -7.12 -2.21
CA PRO A 88 9.69 -7.88 -1.02
C PRO A 88 8.80 -9.13 -0.88
N GLY A 89 9.41 -10.28 -0.56
CA GLY A 89 8.67 -11.55 -0.46
C GLY A 89 7.53 -11.50 0.56
N SER A 90 7.72 -10.81 1.69
CA SER A 90 6.66 -10.60 2.69
C SER A 90 5.50 -9.77 2.14
N PHE A 91 5.78 -8.75 1.32
CA PHE A 91 4.74 -7.91 0.75
C PHE A 91 4.02 -8.61 -0.41
N LYS A 92 4.75 -9.38 -1.22
CA LYS A 92 4.14 -10.25 -2.22
C LYS A 92 3.22 -11.29 -1.57
N ASN A 93 3.63 -11.86 -0.44
CA ASN A 93 2.82 -12.76 0.37
C ASN A 93 1.53 -12.11 0.88
N LEU A 94 1.58 -10.84 1.29
CA LEU A 94 0.38 -10.07 1.63
C LEU A 94 -0.59 -9.98 0.44
N LEU A 95 -0.08 -9.65 -0.74
CA LEU A 95 -0.91 -9.58 -1.96
C LEU A 95 -1.43 -10.96 -2.40
N ASP A 96 -0.71 -12.05 -2.12
CA ASP A 96 -1.21 -13.40 -2.39
C ASP A 96 -2.43 -13.74 -1.52
N TRP A 97 -2.49 -13.24 -0.29
CA TRP A 97 -3.66 -13.41 0.59
C TRP A 97 -4.91 -12.65 0.13
N THR A 98 -4.81 -11.71 -0.82
CA THR A 98 -5.98 -11.04 -1.40
C THR A 98 -6.56 -11.83 -2.58
N VAL A 99 -5.84 -12.83 -3.09
CA VAL A 99 -6.37 -13.75 -4.12
C VAL A 99 -7.51 -14.55 -3.53
N GLY A 100 -8.63 -14.64 -4.25
CA GLY A 100 -9.85 -15.32 -3.78
C GLY A 100 -10.79 -14.43 -2.96
N GLY A 101 -10.27 -13.33 -2.40
CA GLY A 101 -11.06 -12.26 -1.80
C GLY A 101 -11.59 -11.27 -2.86
N THR A 102 -12.66 -10.55 -2.53
CA THR A 102 -13.23 -9.50 -3.40
C THR A 102 -12.94 -8.09 -2.90
N GLU A 103 -12.43 -7.96 -1.67
CA GLU A 103 -12.21 -6.68 -0.99
C GLU A 103 -11.23 -5.74 -1.72
N ILE A 104 -10.27 -6.31 -2.47
CA ILE A 104 -9.30 -5.54 -3.26
C ILE A 104 -9.77 -5.27 -4.69
N CYS A 105 -10.77 -6.01 -5.18
CA CYS A 105 -11.30 -5.82 -6.53
C CYS A 105 -11.95 -4.45 -6.65
N ASP A 106 -11.68 -3.74 -7.75
CA ASP A 106 -12.11 -2.37 -8.03
C ASP A 106 -11.68 -1.33 -6.97
N LYS A 107 -10.87 -1.70 -5.97
CA LYS A 107 -10.39 -0.80 -4.92
C LYS A 107 -9.43 0.23 -5.52
N PRO A 108 -9.74 1.55 -5.43
CA PRO A 108 -8.80 2.60 -5.83
C PRO A 108 -7.45 2.41 -5.15
N THR A 109 -6.41 2.20 -5.94
CA THR A 109 -5.08 1.85 -5.45
C THR A 109 -4.00 2.68 -6.12
N GLY A 110 -3.14 3.30 -5.32
CA GLY A 110 -1.97 4.04 -5.79
C GLY A 110 -0.69 3.60 -5.08
N TRP A 111 0.44 4.17 -5.48
CA TRP A 111 1.70 3.97 -4.77
C TRP A 111 2.59 5.21 -4.78
N ILE A 112 3.41 5.30 -3.74
CA ILE A 112 4.58 6.19 -3.70
C ILE A 112 5.84 5.34 -3.77
N ASN A 113 6.62 5.51 -4.84
CA ASN A 113 7.97 4.98 -4.92
C ASN A 113 8.93 5.94 -4.18
N ALA A 114 9.30 5.58 -2.94
CA ALA A 114 10.18 6.39 -2.09
C ALA A 114 11.68 6.25 -2.41
N ALA A 115 12.04 5.67 -3.55
CA ALA A 115 13.41 5.44 -3.97
C ALA A 115 13.98 6.59 -4.83
N ASN A 116 15.29 6.77 -4.77
CA ASN A 116 16.02 7.69 -5.65
C ASN A 116 15.83 7.29 -7.13
N PRO A 117 15.96 8.24 -8.08
CA PRO A 117 15.92 7.93 -9.51
C PRO A 117 16.85 6.78 -9.91
N GLY A 118 16.35 5.85 -10.72
CA GLY A 118 17.09 4.64 -11.14
C GLY A 118 17.04 3.48 -10.13
N ARG A 119 16.19 3.55 -9.10
CA ARG A 119 15.93 2.48 -8.13
C ARG A 119 14.44 2.23 -7.98
N GLY A 120 14.05 0.99 -7.66
CA GLY A 120 12.66 0.65 -7.35
C GLY A 120 11.79 0.34 -8.56
N GLU A 121 12.33 0.39 -9.79
CA GLU A 121 11.56 0.12 -11.01
C GLU A 121 11.07 -1.33 -11.09
N GLY A 122 11.87 -2.29 -10.62
CA GLY A 122 11.51 -3.70 -10.64
C GLY A 122 10.41 -4.02 -9.62
N ALA A 123 10.45 -3.38 -8.44
CA ALA A 123 9.36 -3.48 -7.47
C ALA A 123 8.05 -2.88 -7.99
N ILE A 124 8.09 -1.69 -8.60
CA ILE A 124 6.88 -1.06 -9.16
C ILE A 124 6.32 -1.83 -10.35
N ALA A 125 7.18 -2.32 -11.26
CA ALA A 125 6.74 -3.15 -12.38
C ALA A 125 6.05 -4.43 -11.89
N THR A 126 6.61 -5.08 -10.85
CA THR A 126 6.01 -6.28 -10.27
C THR A 126 4.72 -5.95 -9.51
N LEU A 127 4.69 -4.84 -8.76
CA LEU A 127 3.50 -4.38 -8.05
C LEU A 127 2.32 -4.17 -9.00
N ARG A 128 2.54 -3.44 -10.09
CA ARG A 128 1.52 -3.21 -11.12
C ARG A 128 0.95 -4.52 -11.64
N THR A 129 1.82 -5.45 -12.07
CA THR A 129 1.38 -6.77 -12.58
C THR A 129 0.51 -7.52 -11.57
N VAL A 130 0.86 -7.49 -10.27
CA VAL A 130 0.09 -8.17 -9.23
C VAL A 130 -1.25 -7.47 -8.99
N LEU A 131 -1.27 -6.14 -8.90
CA LEU A 131 -2.50 -5.37 -8.70
C LEU A 131 -3.50 -5.53 -9.85
N GLU A 132 -3.00 -5.54 -11.09
CA GLU A 132 -3.80 -5.83 -12.28
C GLU A 132 -4.39 -7.25 -12.22
N TYR A 133 -3.61 -8.23 -11.75
CA TYR A 133 -4.08 -9.60 -11.58
C TYR A 133 -5.15 -9.73 -10.48
N THR A 134 -5.00 -9.02 -9.36
CA THR A 134 -5.97 -9.04 -8.26
C THR A 134 -7.22 -8.19 -8.54
N GLY A 135 -7.25 -7.47 -9.68
CA GLY A 135 -8.37 -6.63 -10.07
C GLY A 135 -8.46 -5.30 -9.31
N ALA A 136 -7.37 -4.81 -8.71
CA ALA A 136 -7.36 -3.50 -8.08
C ALA A 136 -7.49 -2.40 -9.13
N ALA A 137 -8.21 -1.32 -8.80
CA ALA A 137 -8.34 -0.17 -9.69
C ALA A 137 -7.13 0.75 -9.53
N ILE A 138 -6.11 0.56 -10.37
CA ILE A 138 -4.91 1.41 -10.33
C ILE A 138 -5.27 2.85 -10.73
N VAL A 139 -5.04 3.79 -9.82
CA VAL A 139 -5.21 5.22 -10.05
C VAL A 139 -3.87 5.80 -10.49
N GLU A 140 -3.67 5.96 -11.80
CA GLU A 140 -2.39 6.39 -12.38
C GLU A 140 -1.88 7.73 -11.82
N ASP A 141 -2.77 8.68 -11.54
CA ASP A 141 -2.41 9.98 -10.96
C ASP A 141 -1.92 9.87 -9.50
N ALA A 142 -2.23 8.75 -8.83
CA ALA A 142 -1.74 8.40 -7.49
C ALA A 142 -0.49 7.51 -7.52
N CYS A 143 0.08 7.25 -8.70
CA CYS A 143 1.24 6.37 -8.91
C CYS A 143 2.50 7.18 -9.19
N VAL A 144 3.19 7.60 -8.13
CA VAL A 144 4.25 8.62 -8.23
C VAL A 144 5.57 8.16 -7.62
N ARG A 145 6.66 8.86 -7.96
CA ARG A 145 7.95 8.78 -7.26
C ARG A 145 8.13 10.06 -6.44
N ILE A 146 8.34 9.91 -5.13
CA ILE A 146 8.62 11.02 -4.22
C ILE A 146 9.81 10.60 -3.35
N ALA A 147 10.94 11.27 -3.46
CA ALA A 147 12.06 10.99 -2.56
C ALA A 147 11.75 11.57 -1.17
N LEU A 148 12.14 10.87 -0.10
CA LEU A 148 11.85 11.35 1.27
C LEU A 148 12.49 12.72 1.58
N ALA A 149 13.59 13.06 0.91
CA ALA A 149 14.29 14.34 1.04
C ALA A 149 13.80 15.41 0.05
N ASP A 150 12.75 15.14 -0.72
CA ASP A 150 12.17 16.10 -1.67
C ASP A 150 11.52 17.27 -0.92
N PRO A 151 11.92 18.54 -1.15
CA PRO A 151 11.30 19.69 -0.52
C PRO A 151 9.81 19.84 -0.85
N ASP A 152 9.35 19.31 -1.99
CA ASP A 152 7.96 19.35 -2.43
C ASP A 152 7.17 18.08 -2.03
N ALA A 153 7.75 17.18 -1.22
CA ALA A 153 7.14 15.90 -0.86
C ALA A 153 5.71 16.05 -0.31
N ARG A 154 5.47 16.99 0.61
CA ARG A 154 4.13 17.22 1.20
C ARG A 154 3.10 17.62 0.15
N LYS A 155 3.46 18.53 -0.75
CA LYS A 155 2.60 18.99 -1.84
C LYS A 155 2.27 17.84 -2.78
N ASN A 156 3.28 17.05 -3.16
CA ASN A 156 3.11 15.90 -4.05
C ASN A 156 2.25 14.80 -3.40
N ILE A 157 2.40 14.56 -2.10
CA ILE A 157 1.51 13.68 -1.33
C ILE A 157 0.07 14.20 -1.34
N GLY A 158 -0.15 15.51 -1.18
CA GLY A 158 -1.48 16.10 -1.26
C GLY A 158 -2.17 15.80 -2.61
N ALA A 159 -1.43 15.90 -3.72
CA ALA A 159 -1.95 15.54 -5.04
C ALA A 159 -2.30 14.05 -5.17
N VAL A 160 -1.48 13.15 -4.59
CA VAL A 160 -1.77 11.70 -4.54
C VAL A 160 -3.07 11.44 -3.77
N LEU A 161 -3.28 12.12 -2.63
CA LEU A 161 -4.47 11.95 -1.82
C LEU A 161 -5.73 12.48 -2.51
N GLU A 162 -5.65 13.60 -3.21
CA GLU A 162 -6.76 14.10 -4.04
C GLU A 162 -7.11 13.13 -5.18
N ALA A 163 -6.12 12.48 -5.79
CA ALA A 163 -6.36 11.49 -6.84
C ALA A 163 -7.06 10.22 -6.31
N LEU A 164 -6.86 9.88 -5.03
CA LEU A 164 -7.47 8.71 -4.38
C LEU A 164 -8.86 8.97 -3.77
N ARG A 165 -9.36 10.21 -3.87
CA ARG A 165 -10.65 10.62 -3.32
C ARG A 165 -11.83 10.20 -4.22
#